data_AF-A0A645I3F4-F1
#
_entry.id   AF-A0A645I3F4-F1
#
_cell.length_a   1.000
_cell.length_b   1.000
_cell.length_c   1.000
_cell.angle_alpha   90.00
_cell.angle_beta   90.00
_cell.angle_gamma   90.00
#
_symmetry.space_group_name_H-M   'P 1'
#
loop_
_entity.id
_entity.type
_entity.pdbx_description
1 polymer ?
#
loop_
_entity_poly.entity_id
_entity_poly.type
_entity_poly.pdbx_seq_one_letter_code
_entity_poly.pdbx_strand_id
1 'polypeptide(L)' 'MHAAIAAEADIFISGDFKYHEFFDAENRIIIADIGHYESEQFTKDIFYEIITKKMPTFAVQISDIKTNPINYL' A
#
# COMPACT_ATOMS: atom_id res chain seq x y z
N MET A 1 -0.86 2.88 12.83
CA MET A 1 -0.91 1.81 13.86
C MET A 1 -1.82 2.12 15.05
N HIS A 2 -1.66 3.23 15.79
CA HIS A 2 -2.44 3.54 17.01
C HIS A 2 -3.98 3.37 16.88
N ALA A 3 -4.58 3.82 15.76
CA ALA A 3 -6.00 3.63 15.51
C ALA A 3 -6.40 2.15 15.34
N ALA A 4 -5.53 1.32 14.76
CA ALA A 4 -5.76 -0.11 14.61
C ALA A 4 -5.64 -0.83 15.97
N ILE A 5 -4.69 -0.42 16.82
CA ILE A 5 -4.59 -0.90 18.19
C ILE A 5 -5.85 -0.53 18.99
N ALA A 6 -6.33 0.71 18.86
CA ALA A 6 -7.56 1.16 19.52
C ALA A 6 -8.82 0.44 19.01
N ALA A 7 -8.79 -0.06 17.77
CA ALA A 7 -9.83 -0.88 17.18
C ALA A 7 -9.65 -2.39 17.45
N GLU A 8 -8.70 -2.77 18.32
CA GLU A 8 -8.41 -4.17 18.68
C GLU A 8 -8.08 -5.07 17.47
N ALA A 9 -7.41 -4.52 16.46
CA ALA A 9 -6.98 -5.30 15.31
C ALA A 9 -5.83 -6.26 15.68
N ASP A 10 -5.87 -7.48 15.16
CA ASP A 10 -4.81 -8.49 15.37
C ASP A 10 -3.54 -8.19 14.56
N ILE A 11 -3.71 -7.65 13.35
CA ILE A 11 -2.63 -7.40 12.38
C ILE A 11 -2.81 -6.03 11.74
N PHE A 12 -1.70 -5.28 11.62
CA PHE A 12 -1.62 -4.03 10.88
C PHE A 12 -0.69 -4.20 9.66
N ILE A 13 -1.27 -4.16 8.46
CA ILE A 13 -0.56 -4.30 7.19
C ILE A 13 -0.35 -2.90 6.60
N SER A 14 0.90 -2.51 6.33
CA SER A 14 1.25 -1.21 5.71
C SER A 14 2.63 -1.29 5.05
N GLY A 15 3.11 -0.18 4.48
CA GLY A 15 4.49 -0.01 4.02
C GLY A 15 5.26 1.05 4.80
N ASP A 16 6.58 1.10 4.59
CA ASP A 16 7.51 2.15 5.01
C ASP A 16 7.67 2.35 6.53
N PHE A 17 7.69 1.26 7.30
CA PHE A 17 7.92 1.36 8.74
C PHE A 17 9.36 1.73 9.09
N LYS A 18 9.52 2.67 10.03
CA LYS A 18 10.80 2.97 10.66
C LYS A 18 11.06 2.01 11.80
N TYR A 19 12.35 1.77 12.08
CA TYR A 19 12.79 0.90 13.18
C TYR A 19 12.09 1.19 14.53
N HIS A 20 11.96 2.47 14.90
CA HIS A 20 11.35 2.86 16.17
C HIS A 20 9.84 2.60 16.22
N GLU A 21 9.15 2.64 15.08
CA GLU A 21 7.70 2.40 15.02
C GLU A 21 7.34 0.93 15.29
N PHE A 22 8.30 0.01 15.12
CA PHE A 22 8.10 -1.39 15.54
C PHE A 22 8.02 -1.53 17.06
N PHE A 23 8.64 -0.63 17.83
CA PHE A 23 8.57 -0.68 19.29
C PHE A 23 7.22 -0.19 19.82
N ASP A 24 6.59 0.75 19.11
CA ASP A 24 5.26 1.29 19.45
C ASP A 24 4.16 0.21 19.40
N ALA A 25 4.41 -0.95 18.76
CA ALA A 25 3.47 -2.05 18.74
C ALA A 25 3.34 -2.74 20.10
N GLU A 26 4.40 -2.72 20.93
CA GLU A 26 4.43 -3.25 22.31
C GLU A 26 3.77 -4.64 22.50
N ASN A 27 3.91 -5.56 21.53
CA ASN A 27 3.23 -6.87 21.50
C ASN A 27 1.69 -6.81 21.50
N ARG A 28 1.09 -5.66 21.20
CA ARG A 28 -0.36 -5.45 21.15
C ARG A 28 -0.96 -5.74 19.78
N ILE A 29 -0.15 -5.69 18.74
CA ILE A 29 -0.56 -5.90 17.34
C ILE A 29 0.61 -6.45 16.54
N ILE A 30 0.33 -7.32 15.58
CA ILE A 30 1.35 -7.78 14.62
C ILE A 30 1.52 -6.72 13.54
N ILE A 31 2.74 -6.25 13.30
CA ILE A 31 3.06 -5.41 12.14
C ILE A 31 3.48 -6.29 10.97
N ALA A 32 2.85 -6.09 9.82
CA ALA A 32 3.29 -6.64 8.54
C ALA A 32 3.65 -5.48 7.61
N ASP A 33 4.96 -5.22 7.48
CA ASP A 33 5.49 -4.30 6.48
C ASP A 33 5.64 -5.04 5.15
N ILE A 34 4.75 -4.74 4.20
CA ILE A 34 4.75 -5.36 2.87
C ILE A 34 5.48 -4.52 1.82
N GLY A 35 5.91 -3.30 2.17
CA GLY A 35 6.50 -2.35 1.23
C GLY A 35 5.47 -1.45 0.54
N HIS A 36 5.82 -0.18 0.36
CA HIS A 36 4.97 0.82 -0.26
C HIS A 36 4.59 0.44 -1.69
N TYR A 37 5.58 0.13 -2.53
CA TYR A 37 5.35 -0.20 -3.92
C TYR A 37 4.48 -1.46 -4.06
N GLU A 38 4.79 -2.48 -3.28
CA GLU A 38 4.11 -3.78 -3.30
C GLU A 38 2.64 -3.62 -2.92
N SER A 39 2.34 -2.76 -1.94
CA SER A 39 0.98 -2.48 -1.48
C SER A 39 0.16 -1.67 -2.49
N GLU A 40 0.79 -0.76 -3.24
CA GLU A 40 0.07 0.23 -4.05
C GLU A 40 0.12 -0.01 -5.57
N GLN A 41 0.96 -0.92 -6.06
CA GLN A 41 1.13 -1.16 -7.50
C GLN A 41 -0.17 -1.49 -8.26
N PHE A 42 -1.18 -1.99 -7.56
CA PHE A 42 -2.50 -2.36 -8.10
C PHE A 42 -3.44 -1.15 -8.28
N THR A 43 -3.16 -0.03 -7.61
CA THR A 43 -4.00 1.18 -7.61
C THR A 43 -4.21 1.73 -9.02
N LYS A 44 -3.17 1.64 -9.87
CA LYS A 44 -3.24 2.08 -11.28
C LYS A 44 -4.30 1.32 -12.07
N ASP A 45 -4.49 0.02 -11.80
CA ASP A 45 -5.45 -0.83 -12.51
C ASP A 45 -6.88 -0.51 -12.06
N ILE A 46 -7.06 -0.24 -10.75
CA ILE A 46 -8.34 0.21 -10.19
C ILE A 46 -8.76 1.54 -10.84
N PHE A 47 -7.85 2.52 -10.92
CA PHE A 47 -8.15 3.79 -11.58
C PHE A 47 -8.38 3.64 -13.07
N TYR A 48 -7.61 2.79 -13.76
CA TYR A 48 -7.83 2.50 -15.16
C TYR A 48 -9.27 2.01 -15.40
N GLU A 49 -9.75 1.07 -14.59
CA GLU A 49 -11.11 0.55 -14.69
C GLU A 49 -12.17 1.63 -14.42
N ILE A 50 -12.00 2.41 -13.34
CA ILE A 50 -12.95 3.48 -12.97
C ILE A 50 -13.02 4.54 -14.07
N ILE A 51 -11.88 5.01 -14.57
CA ILE A 51 -11.82 6.09 -15.57
C ILE A 51 -12.36 5.58 -16.91
N THR A 52 -11.97 4.38 -17.34
CA THR A 52 -12.46 3.77 -18.59
C THR A 52 -13.98 3.61 -18.56
N LYS A 53 -14.55 3.19 -17.43
CA LYS A 53 -16.01 3.09 -17.27
C LYS A 53 -16.71 4.45 -17.29
N LYS A 54 -16.14 5.48 -16.67
CA LYS A 54 -16.73 6.83 -16.61
C LYS A 54 -16.57 7.63 -17.90
N MET A 55 -15.50 7.39 -18.65
CA MET A 55 -15.12 8.14 -19.85
C MET A 55 -14.79 7.17 -21.00
N PRO A 56 -15.80 6.45 -21.54
CA PRO A 56 -15.57 5.36 -22.50
C PRO A 56 -14.98 5.80 -23.85
N THR A 57 -15.05 7.11 -24.17
CA THR A 57 -14.48 7.67 -25.40
C THR A 57 -13.04 8.17 -25.22
N PHE A 58 -12.51 8.18 -23.99
CA PHE A 58 -11.16 8.62 -23.70
C PHE A 58 -10.22 7.42 -23.60
N ALA A 59 -9.10 7.47 -24.31
CA ALA A 59 -8.08 6.43 -24.27
C ALA A 59 -7.22 6.58 -23.01
N VAL A 60 -7.61 5.90 -21.93
CA VAL A 60 -6.81 5.79 -20.71
C VAL A 60 -5.57 4.94 -21.00
N GLN A 61 -4.41 5.35 -20.48
CA GLN A 61 -3.15 4.63 -20.61
C GLN A 61 -2.48 4.55 -19.24
N ILE A 62 -1.78 3.43 -19.01
CA ILE A 62 -0.97 3.22 -17.80
C ILE A 62 0.50 3.44 -18.19
N SER A 63 1.26 4.12 -17.34
CA SER A 63 2.70 4.29 -17.57
C SER A 63 3.43 2.94 -17.48
N ASP A 64 4.25 2.63 -18.49
CA ASP A 64 5.15 1.46 -18.49
C ASP A 64 6.42 1.66 -17.66
N ILE A 65 6.64 2.88 -17.15
CA ILE A 65 7.84 3.20 -16.35
C ILE A 65 7.70 2.55 -14.97
N LYS A 66 8.60 1.60 -14.65
CA LYS A 66 8.75 1.08 -13.29
C LYS A 66 9.43 2.14 -12.42
N THR A 67 8.66 2.72 -11.50
CA THR A 67 9.15 3.74 -10.56
C THR A 67 9.63 3.18 -9.23
N ASN A 68 9.60 1.85 -9.02
CA ASN A 68 10.11 1.25 -7.78
C ASN A 68 11.64 1.40 -7.71
N PRO A 69 12.19 2.21 -6.78
CA PRO A 69 13.63 2.35 -6.61
C PRO A 69 14.25 1.16 -5.87
N ILE A 70 13.44 0.31 -5.23
CA ILE A 70 13.87 -0.83 -4.43
C ILE A 70 14.03 -2.05 -5.34
N ASN A 71 15.21 -2.68 -5.24
CA ASN A 71 15.49 -3.98 -5.81
C ASN A 71 15.95 -4.90 -4.68
N TYR A 72 15.20 -5.96 -4.42
CA TYR A 72 15.56 -7.00 -3.47
C TYR A 72 16.69 -7.87 -4.06
N LEU A 73 17.66 -8.26 -3.23
CA LEU A 73 18.83 -9.10 -3.58
C LEU A 73 18.59 -10.58 -3.27
#